data_AF-A0A7Y0N1D1-F1
#
_entry.id   AF-A0A7Y0N1D1-F1
#
_cell.length_a   1.000
_cell.length_b   1.000
_cell.length_c   1.000
_cell.angle_alpha   90.00
_cell.angle_beta   90.00
_cell.angle_gamma   90.00
#
_symmetry.space_group_name_H-M   'P 1'
#
loop_
_entity.id
_entity.type
_entity.pdbx_description
1 polymer ?
#
loop_
_entity_poly.entity_id
_entity_poly.type
_entity_poly.pdbx_seq_one_letter_code
_entity_poly.pdbx_strand_id
1 'polypeptide(L)' 'MSHQIIKDLNSRYTAKKYDAEKRISQEDMSIIKEAIRLSASSINSQPWKFIVIESDEAKQRFHSTFANKHQFNQPHATT' A
#
# COMPACT_ATOMS: atom_id res chain seq x y z
N MET A 1 -19.08 20.06 -12.66
CA MET A 1 -18.09 18.97 -12.85
C MET A 1 -17.39 18.75 -11.52
N SER A 2 -17.20 17.51 -11.08
CA SER A 2 -16.46 17.23 -9.83
C SER A 2 -14.96 17.30 -10.10
N HIS A 3 -14.20 17.97 -9.23
CA HIS A 3 -12.74 18.03 -9.31
C HIS A 3 -12.14 16.62 -9.22
N GLN A 4 -11.07 16.33 -9.96
CA GLN A 4 -10.49 14.98 -10.06
C GLN A 4 -10.18 14.37 -8.68
N ILE A 5 -9.58 15.15 -7.77
CA ILE A 5 -9.31 14.73 -6.38
C ILE A 5 -10.60 14.24 -5.67
N ILE A 6 -11.72 14.95 -5.81
CA ILE A 6 -12.98 14.57 -5.17
C ILE A 6 -13.54 13.29 -5.80
N LYS A 7 -13.37 13.10 -7.10
CA LYS A 7 -13.76 11.87 -7.80
C LYS A 7 -12.95 10.67 -7.28
N ASP A 8 -11.63 10.81 -7.18
CA ASP A 8 -10.74 9.74 -6.72
C ASP A 8 -11.06 9.34 -5.27
N LEU A 9 -11.23 10.32 -4.39
CA LEU A 9 -11.57 10.10 -2.98
C LEU A 9 -12.91 9.38 -2.80
N ASN A 10 -13.92 9.69 -3.62
CA ASN A 10 -15.21 8.99 -3.58
C ASN A 10 -15.13 7.57 -4.15
N SER A 11 -14.26 7.33 -5.14
CA SER A 11 -14.11 6.02 -5.79
C SER A 11 -13.28 5.02 -4.98
N ARG A 12 -12.44 5.49 -4.05
CA ARG A 12 -11.55 4.64 -3.27
C ARG A 12 -12.33 3.67 -2.38
N TYR A 13 -11.97 2.39 -2.46
CA TYR A 13 -12.53 1.32 -1.62
C TYR A 13 -11.42 0.38 -1.12
N THR A 14 -11.77 -0.51 -0.19
CA THR A 14 -10.85 -1.53 0.34
C THR A 14 -10.75 -2.72 -0.64
N ALA A 15 -9.57 -2.95 -1.20
CA ALA A 15 -9.28 -4.16 -1.96
C ALA A 15 -8.79 -5.29 -1.02
N LYS A 16 -9.19 -6.53 -1.30
CA LYS A 16 -8.77 -7.74 -0.54
C LYS A 16 -8.29 -8.90 -1.43
N LYS A 17 -8.35 -8.71 -2.75
CA LYS A 17 -7.92 -9.68 -3.75
C LYS A 17 -7.14 -8.92 -4.82
N TYR A 18 -5.98 -9.45 -5.19
CA TYR A 18 -5.06 -8.86 -6.14
C TYR A 18 -4.75 -9.89 -7.23
N ASP A 19 -4.34 -9.38 -8.39
CA ASP A 19 -3.87 -10.19 -9.50
C ASP A 19 -2.37 -10.47 -9.31
N ALA A 20 -2.02 -11.74 -9.13
CA ALA A 20 -0.65 -12.18 -8.83
C ALA A 20 0.32 -11.99 -10.02
N GLU A 21 -0.19 -11.78 -11.23
CA GLU A 21 0.65 -11.53 -12.42
C GLU A 21 0.90 -10.04 -12.65
N LYS A 22 0.15 -9.15 -12.00
CA LYS A 22 0.33 -7.70 -12.17
C LYS A 22 1.42 -7.17 -11.27
N ARG A 23 2.24 -6.28 -11.83
CA ARG A 23 3.26 -5.52 -11.09
C ARG A 23 3.00 -4.03 -11.29
N ILE A 24 3.25 -3.27 -10.23
CA ILE A 24 3.21 -1.80 -10.30
C ILE A 24 4.46 -1.37 -11.05
N SER A 25 4.31 -0.46 -12.02
CA SER A 25 5.47 0.07 -12.75
C SER A 25 6.39 0.88 -11.82
N GLN A 26 7.66 1.03 -12.19
CA GLN A 26 8.59 1.86 -11.41
C GLN A 26 8.17 3.34 -11.39
N GLU A 27 7.54 3.81 -12.48
CA GLU A 27 7.00 5.16 -12.59
C GLU A 27 5.83 5.37 -11.62
N ASP A 28 4.82 4.49 -11.66
CA ASP A 28 3.66 4.56 -10.74
C ASP A 28 4.10 4.45 -9.28
N MET A 29 5.06 3.56 -8.99
CA MET A 29 5.60 3.41 -7.64
C MET A 29 6.30 4.69 -7.17
N SER A 30 7.02 5.39 -8.06
CA SER A 30 7.65 6.67 -7.75
C SER A 30 6.62 7.75 -7.45
N ILE A 31 5.53 7.81 -8.23
CA ILE A 31 4.40 8.72 -8.00
C ILE A 31 3.75 8.45 -6.64
N ILE A 32 3.50 7.17 -6.30
CA ILE A 32 2.91 6.79 -5.00
C ILE A 32 3.82 7.22 -3.84
N LYS A 33 5.14 6.93 -3.94
CA LYS A 33 6.13 7.32 -2.92
C LYS A 33 6.18 8.83 -2.72
N GLU A 34 6.07 9.61 -3.80
CA GLU A 34 6.05 11.06 -3.72
C GLU A 34 4.73 11.59 -3.14
N ALA A 35 3.59 11.02 -3.54
CA ALA A 35 2.28 11.41 -3.04
C ALA A 35 2.14 11.20 -1.52
N ILE A 36 2.62 10.07 -1.00
CA ILE A 36 2.59 9.81 0.45
C ILE A 36 3.57 10.70 1.22
N ARG A 37 4.69 11.09 0.61
CA ARG A 37 5.65 12.05 1.21
C ARG A 37 5.07 13.46 1.30
N LEU A 38 4.27 13.87 0.31
CA LEU A 38 3.62 15.18 0.24
C LEU A 38 2.30 15.27 1.02
N SER A 39 1.89 14.20 1.70
CA SER A 39 0.68 14.22 2.52
C SER A 39 0.80 15.22 3.67
N ALA A 40 -0.32 15.82 4.08
CA ALA A 40 -0.31 16.80 5.16
C ALA A 40 0.16 16.16 6.50
N SER A 41 1.04 16.85 7.23
CA SER A 41 1.39 16.52 8.61
C SER A 41 1.20 17.74 9.50
N SER A 42 0.91 17.48 10.78
CA SER A 42 0.98 18.53 11.81
C SER A 42 2.34 19.21 11.73
N ILE A 43 2.34 20.54 11.69
CA ILE A 43 3.52 21.41 11.63
C ILE A 43 4.56 21.03 10.55
N ASN A 44 4.14 20.31 9.50
CA ASN A 44 5.04 19.72 8.49
C ASN A 44 6.13 18.79 9.05
N SER A 45 5.87 18.12 10.18
CA SER A 45 6.82 17.26 10.88
C SER A 45 7.20 15.97 10.12
N GLN A 46 6.34 15.52 9.20
CA GLN A 46 6.57 14.34 8.34
C GLN A 46 7.08 13.09 9.11
N PRO A 47 6.42 12.65 10.20
CA PRO A 47 6.98 11.63 11.10
C PRO A 47 6.86 10.18 10.58
N TRP A 48 6.24 9.97 9.41
CA TRP A 48 5.98 8.65 8.87
C TRP A 48 7.26 7.95 8.42
N LYS A 49 7.25 6.62 8.61
CA LYS A 49 8.22 5.71 7.99
C LYS A 49 7.43 4.72 7.15
N PHE A 50 7.78 4.62 5.88
CA PHE A 50 7.19 3.67 4.95
C PHE A 50 8.17 2.54 4.69
N ILE A 51 7.68 1.30 4.77
CA ILE A 51 8.43 0.10 4.41
C ILE A 51 7.70 -0.51 3.22
N VAL A 52 8.36 -0.55 2.07
CA VAL A 52 7.83 -1.18 0.85
C VAL A 52 8.44 -2.56 0.74
N ILE A 53 7.58 -3.59 0.65
CA ILE A 53 7.97 -5.00 0.58
C ILE A 53 7.80 -5.45 -0.87
N GLU A 54 8.92 -5.69 -1.57
CA GLU A 54 8.89 -6.06 -3.00
C GLU A 54 9.39 -7.49 -3.26
N SER A 55 10.42 -7.96 -2.55
CA SER A 55 10.99 -9.29 -2.76
C SER A 55 10.08 -10.39 -2.23
N ASP A 56 10.11 -11.56 -2.88
CA ASP A 56 9.27 -12.69 -2.51
C ASP A 56 9.65 -13.23 -1.12
N GLU A 57 10.93 -13.17 -0.74
CA GLU A 57 11.38 -13.54 0.60
C GLU A 57 10.79 -12.61 1.66
N ALA A 58 10.74 -11.31 1.38
CA ALA A 58 10.20 -10.32 2.30
C ALA A 58 8.67 -10.43 2.41
N LYS A 59 7.97 -10.71 1.31
CA LYS A 59 6.53 -11.00 1.33
C LYS A 59 6.22 -12.28 2.10
N GLN A 60 7.01 -13.34 1.89
CA GLN A 60 6.86 -14.59 2.64
C GLN A 60 7.09 -14.38 4.13
N ARG A 61 8.10 -13.59 4.50
CA ARG A 61 8.32 -13.20 5.91
C ARG A 61 7.11 -12.46 6.47
N PHE A 62 6.54 -11.52 5.71
CA PHE A 62 5.34 -10.78 6.12
C PHE A 62 4.14 -11.71 6.29
N HIS A 63 3.89 -12.63 5.35
CA HIS A 63 2.87 -13.67 5.46
C HIS A 63 2.98 -14.46 6.77
N SER A 64 4.18 -14.95 7.08
CA SER A 64 4.43 -15.76 8.28
C SER A 64 4.21 -15.02 9.59
N THR A 65 4.20 -13.67 9.61
CA THR A 65 3.91 -12.90 10.84
C THR A 65 2.50 -13.14 11.37
N PHE A 66 1.57 -13.55 10.51
CA PHE A 66 0.17 -13.73 10.86
C PHE A 66 -0.16 -15.11 11.45
N ALA A 67 0.80 -16.05 11.48
CA ALA A 67 0.56 -17.44 11.90
C ALA A 67 0.02 -17.55 13.35
N ASN A 68 0.50 -16.69 14.25
CA ASN A 68 0.16 -16.74 15.68
C ASN A 68 -0.84 -15.65 16.12
N LYS A 69 -1.13 -14.66 15.27
CA LYS A 69 -2.06 -13.56 15.55
C LYS A 69 -2.55 -12.93 14.26
N HIS A 70 -3.85 -12.63 14.20
CA HIS A 70 -4.50 -12.02 13.00
C HIS A 70 -4.44 -12.92 11.76
N GLN A 71 -4.69 -14.22 11.92
CA GLN A 71 -4.68 -15.23 10.87
C GLN A 71 -5.60 -14.88 9.69
N PHE A 72 -6.67 -14.11 9.92
CA PHE A 72 -7.55 -13.63 8.85
C PHE A 72 -6.87 -12.70 7.83
N ASN A 73 -5.71 -12.10 8.16
CA ASN A 73 -4.92 -11.30 7.23
C ASN A 73 -3.92 -12.15 6.41
N GLN A 74 -3.60 -13.35 6.88
CA GLN A 74 -2.59 -14.22 6.27
C GLN A 74 -2.89 -14.54 4.78
N PRO A 75 -4.14 -14.83 4.37
CA PRO A 75 -4.47 -15.08 2.95
C PRO A 75 -4.32 -13.85 2.04
N HIS A 76 -4.22 -12.65 2.60
CA HIS A 76 -4.06 -11.40 1.86
C HIS A 76 -2.60 -10.96 1.71
N ALA A 77 -1.69 -11.59 2.46
CA ALA A 77 -0.26 -11.36 2.39
C ALA A 77 0.38 -12.51 1.60
N THR A 78 0.28 -12.49 0.28
CA THR A 78 0.82 -13.53 -0.60
C THR A 78 2.03 -13.02 -1.38
N THR A 79 2.87 -13.95 -1.85
CA THR A 79 3.96 -13.67 -2.80
C THR A 79 3.42 -13.24 -4.15
#